data_AF-A0A961XX81-F1
#
_entry.id   AF-A0A961XX81-F1
#
_cell.length_a   1.000
_cell.length_b   1.000
_cell.length_c   1.000
_cell.angle_alpha   90.00
_cell.angle_beta   90.00
_cell.angle_gamma   90.00
#
_symmetry.space_group_name_H-M   'P 1'
#
loop_
_entity.id
_entity.type
_entity.pdbx_description
1 polymer ?
#
loop_
_entity_poly.entity_id
_entity_poly.type
_entity_poly.pdbx_seq_one_letter_code
_entity_poly.pdbx_strand_id
1 'polypeptide(L)'
;MKVSERLALIDKIGRELQSRFTFSELDDYLTASGIVHPQNVAANSKWVYSRAALTPLSPAKILEVADDLGIGAPVVASSPPANWRDTDLFRLFISHISKEKLKATRLKECLAPYGISGFVAHEDIHPTLEWQEEIIRALFHMDAFIAVHTPGFSNSVWTQQEIGFAVGRGVKVISLKMGEDPTGFISRRQALPRLKKTAVEIAKEVDELLSQDALTADRLTSAKASLVSDDDIPF
;
A
#
# COMPACT_ATOMS: atom_id res chain seq x y z
N MET A 1 -1.30 -17.61 0.17
CA MET A 1 0.04 -17.43 0.78
C MET A 1 0.97 -18.52 0.29
N LYS A 2 2.14 -18.18 -0.22
CA LYS A 2 3.14 -19.17 -0.67
C LYS A 2 3.70 -19.94 0.53
N VAL A 3 4.22 -21.14 0.31
CA VAL A 3 4.79 -21.99 1.38
C VAL A 3 5.95 -21.29 2.10
N SER A 4 6.82 -20.60 1.37
CA SER A 4 7.94 -19.84 1.92
C SER A 4 7.49 -18.67 2.82
N GLU A 5 6.49 -17.91 2.36
CA GLU A 5 5.88 -16.80 3.12
C GLU A 5 5.23 -17.31 4.42
N ARG A 6 4.52 -18.44 4.34
CA ARG A 6 3.90 -19.09 5.50
C ARG A 6 4.92 -19.49 6.55
N LEU A 7 6.02 -20.13 6.13
CA LEU A 7 7.08 -20.57 7.04
C LEU A 7 7.79 -19.38 7.70
N ALA A 8 8.05 -18.31 6.95
CA ALA A 8 8.62 -17.08 7.49
C ALA A 8 7.69 -16.40 8.50
N LEU A 9 6.38 -16.38 8.23
CA LEU A 9 5.39 -15.82 9.15
C LEU A 9 5.28 -16.64 10.44
N ILE A 10 5.23 -17.97 10.35
CA ILE A 10 5.24 -18.86 11.53
C ILE A 10 6.51 -18.66 12.37
N ASP A 11 7.68 -18.50 11.73
CA ASP A 11 8.93 -18.20 12.45
C ASP A 11 8.82 -16.88 13.23
N LYS A 12 8.30 -15.83 12.59
CA LYS A 12 8.12 -14.51 13.19
C LYS A 12 7.14 -14.56 14.37
N ILE A 13 6.00 -15.21 14.20
CA ILE A 13 5.02 -15.45 15.27
C ILE A 13 5.67 -16.19 16.44
N GLY A 14 6.38 -17.29 16.17
CA GLY A 14 7.04 -18.07 17.22
C GLY A 14 8.08 -17.26 18.02
N ARG A 15 8.80 -16.35 17.36
CA ARG A 15 9.76 -15.44 18.03
C ARG A 15 9.05 -14.43 18.91
N GLU A 16 7.95 -13.87 18.43
CA GLU A 16 7.17 -12.89 19.19
C GLU A 16 6.54 -13.52 20.44
N LEU A 17 5.92 -14.69 20.29
CA LEU A 17 5.35 -15.46 21.40
C LEU A 17 6.43 -15.80 22.43
N GLN A 18 7.61 -16.24 21.98
CA GLN A 18 8.74 -16.47 22.87
C GLN A 18 9.18 -15.20 23.60
N SER A 19 9.15 -14.04 22.95
CA SER A 19 9.57 -12.78 23.56
C SER A 19 8.56 -12.24 24.57
N ARG A 20 7.26 -12.38 24.29
CA ARG A 20 6.18 -11.79 25.09
C ARG A 20 5.75 -12.62 26.29
N PHE A 21 5.73 -13.95 26.13
CA PHE A 21 5.05 -14.82 27.08
C PHE A 21 6.00 -15.80 27.77
N THR A 22 5.73 -16.11 29.03
CA THR A 22 6.24 -17.30 29.71
C THR A 22 5.60 -18.56 29.13
N PHE A 23 6.05 -19.76 29.51
CA PHE A 23 5.42 -21.00 29.04
C PHE A 23 3.95 -21.12 29.48
N SER A 24 3.62 -20.70 30.70
CA SER A 24 2.24 -20.71 31.20
C SER A 24 1.36 -19.75 30.41
N GLU A 25 1.79 -18.51 30.23
CA GLU A 25 1.03 -17.50 29.47
C GLU A 25 0.91 -17.88 27.99
N LEU A 26 1.91 -18.57 27.43
CA LEU A 26 1.84 -19.12 26.08
C LEU A 26 0.78 -20.21 25.98
N ASP A 27 0.67 -21.10 26.96
CA ASP A 27 -0.38 -22.12 27.01
C ASP A 27 -1.77 -21.48 27.16
N ASP A 28 -1.90 -20.45 28.01
CA ASP A 28 -3.13 -19.67 28.14
C ASP A 28 -3.52 -18.99 26.82
N TYR A 29 -2.54 -18.40 26.13
CA TYR A 29 -2.72 -17.79 24.82
C TYR A 29 -3.19 -18.80 23.77
N LEU A 30 -2.51 -19.95 23.64
CA LEU A 30 -2.89 -20.99 22.69
C LEU A 30 -4.32 -21.50 22.96
N THR A 31 -4.66 -21.70 24.23
CA THR A 31 -6.01 -22.10 24.65
C THR A 31 -7.05 -21.05 24.24
N ALA A 32 -6.81 -19.78 24.56
CA ALA A 32 -7.71 -18.68 24.23
C ALA A 32 -7.88 -18.50 22.72
N SER A 33 -6.83 -18.72 21.93
CA SER A 33 -6.88 -18.70 20.47
C SER A 33 -7.46 -19.97 19.84
N GLY A 34 -7.84 -20.98 20.64
CA GLY A 34 -8.38 -22.26 20.16
C GLY A 34 -7.36 -23.13 19.43
N ILE A 35 -6.08 -23.01 19.78
CA ILE A 35 -4.96 -23.76 19.20
C ILE A 35 -4.61 -24.93 20.12
N VAL A 36 -4.48 -26.12 19.54
CA VAL A 36 -4.13 -27.33 20.29
C VAL A 36 -2.67 -27.30 20.72
N HIS A 37 -2.42 -27.64 21.98
CA HIS A 37 -1.08 -27.73 22.54
C HIS A 37 -0.29 -28.85 21.83
N PRO A 38 0.94 -28.58 21.36
CA PRO A 38 1.73 -29.56 20.66
C PRO A 38 2.21 -30.66 21.62
N GLN A 39 1.99 -31.92 21.24
CA GLN A 39 2.41 -33.09 22.01
C GLN A 39 3.82 -33.53 21.58
N ASN A 40 4.59 -34.10 22.52
CA ASN A 40 5.92 -34.68 22.28
C ASN A 40 6.99 -33.69 21.76
N VAL A 41 6.87 -32.41 22.11
CA VAL A 41 7.90 -31.40 21.82
C VAL A 41 8.73 -31.16 23.08
N ALA A 42 10.05 -31.22 22.96
CA ALA A 42 10.93 -30.85 24.05
C ALA A 42 10.69 -29.37 24.41
N ALA A 43 10.07 -29.12 25.55
CA ALA A 43 9.68 -27.78 26.00
C ALA A 43 10.86 -26.90 26.46
N ASN A 44 12.09 -27.17 25.99
CA ASN A 44 13.27 -26.35 26.31
C ASN A 44 13.38 -25.09 25.42
N SER A 45 12.51 -24.95 24.42
CA SER A 45 12.43 -23.75 23.57
C SER A 45 10.98 -23.35 23.31
N LYS A 46 10.59 -22.18 23.81
CA LYS A 46 9.27 -21.56 23.52
C LYS A 46 9.06 -21.40 22.03
N TRP A 47 10.08 -20.97 21.29
CA TRP A 47 10.00 -20.85 19.84
C TRP A 47 9.72 -22.19 19.14
N VAL A 48 10.40 -23.28 19.51
CA VAL A 48 10.13 -24.61 18.94
C VAL A 48 8.71 -25.08 19.28
N TYR A 49 8.28 -24.86 20.53
CA TYR A 49 6.94 -25.18 21.00
C TYR A 49 5.87 -24.41 20.21
N SER A 50 5.98 -23.08 20.12
CA SER A 50 5.07 -22.23 19.32
C SER A 50 5.04 -22.65 17.86
N ARG A 51 6.19 -22.94 17.24
CA ARG A 51 6.22 -23.39 15.84
C ARG A 51 5.49 -24.71 15.64
N ALA A 52 5.63 -25.66 16.56
CA ALA A 52 4.91 -26.93 16.50
C ALA A 52 3.40 -26.73 16.61
N ALA A 53 2.94 -25.83 17.49
CA ALA A 53 1.52 -25.47 17.64
C ALA A 53 0.94 -24.81 16.37
N LEU A 54 1.73 -23.97 15.70
CA LEU A 54 1.28 -23.18 14.54
C LEU A 54 1.37 -23.93 13.20
N THR A 55 2.28 -24.89 13.07
CA THR A 55 2.51 -25.65 11.83
C THR A 55 1.27 -26.37 11.26
N PRO A 56 0.40 -26.99 12.06
CA PRO A 56 -0.80 -27.66 11.53
C PRO A 56 -1.95 -26.69 11.18
N LEU A 57 -1.85 -25.41 11.54
CA LEU A 57 -2.94 -24.45 11.37
C LEU A 57 -3.17 -24.05 9.91
N SER A 58 -4.42 -23.71 9.59
CA SER A 58 -4.77 -23.18 8.28
C SER A 58 -4.12 -21.80 8.04
N PRO A 59 -3.90 -21.39 6.77
CA PRO A 59 -3.38 -20.06 6.46
C PRO A 59 -4.20 -18.93 7.09
N ALA A 60 -5.52 -19.06 7.13
CA ALA A 60 -6.42 -18.08 7.75
C ALA A 60 -6.15 -17.93 9.25
N LYS A 61 -6.01 -19.05 9.97
CA LYS A 61 -5.75 -19.05 11.41
C LYS A 61 -4.35 -18.51 11.76
N ILE A 62 -3.36 -18.75 10.90
CA ILE A 62 -2.02 -18.17 11.06
C ILE A 62 -2.06 -16.64 10.91
N LEU A 63 -2.84 -16.12 9.96
CA LEU A 63 -3.01 -14.67 9.77
C LEU A 63 -3.76 -14.04 10.95
N GLU A 64 -4.77 -14.71 11.50
CA GLU A 64 -5.49 -14.28 12.69
C GLU A 64 -4.54 -14.14 13.91
N VAL A 65 -3.71 -15.14 14.18
CA VAL A 65 -2.70 -15.09 15.26
C VAL A 65 -1.66 -14.01 15.00
N ALA A 66 -1.22 -13.87 13.75
CA ALA A 66 -0.27 -12.84 13.37
C ALA A 66 -0.85 -11.43 13.65
N ASP A 67 -2.11 -11.23 13.33
CA ASP A 67 -2.81 -9.97 13.52
C ASP A 67 -3.00 -9.62 15.00
N ASP A 68 -3.48 -10.55 15.81
CA ASP A 68 -3.63 -10.38 17.26
C ASP A 68 -2.31 -10.01 17.94
N LEU A 69 -1.19 -10.57 17.47
CA LEU A 69 0.14 -10.22 17.96
C LEU A 69 0.72 -8.93 17.35
N GLY A 70 0.03 -8.29 16.41
CA GLY A 70 0.51 -7.12 15.68
C GLY A 70 1.67 -7.42 14.72
N ILE A 71 1.79 -8.67 14.27
CA ILE A 71 2.83 -9.18 13.40
C ILE A 71 2.33 -9.19 11.95
N GLY A 72 2.47 -8.08 11.25
CA GLY A 72 2.06 -8.02 9.84
C GLY A 72 1.87 -6.58 9.37
N ALA A 73 1.36 -6.41 8.14
CA ALA A 73 0.72 -5.16 7.78
C ALA A 73 -0.60 -5.06 8.60
N PRO A 74 -1.00 -3.87 9.07
CA PRO A 74 -2.25 -3.70 9.83
C PRO A 74 -3.45 -4.29 9.06
N VAL A 75 -4.44 -4.91 9.72
CA VAL A 75 -5.69 -5.46 9.09
C VAL A 75 -6.29 -4.49 8.09
N VAL A 76 -6.23 -3.21 8.42
CA VAL A 76 -6.71 -2.11 7.58
C VAL A 76 -6.13 -2.19 6.17
N ALA A 77 -4.90 -2.67 5.99
CA ALA A 77 -4.21 -2.81 4.70
C ALA A 77 -4.49 -4.12 3.94
N SER A 78 -5.43 -4.95 4.40
CA SER A 78 -5.72 -6.25 3.76
C SER A 78 -6.52 -6.13 2.46
N SER A 79 -7.29 -5.04 2.28
CA SER A 79 -8.09 -4.78 1.08
C SER A 79 -7.80 -3.40 0.50
N PRO A 80 -7.86 -3.23 -0.84
CA PRO A 80 -7.79 -1.91 -1.46
C PRO A 80 -8.91 -0.98 -0.97
N PRO A 81 -8.70 0.35 -1.07
CA PRO A 81 -9.76 1.32 -0.82
C PRO A 81 -10.92 1.15 -1.81
N ALA A 82 -12.09 1.71 -1.48
CA ALA A 82 -13.33 1.49 -2.24
C ALA A 82 -13.20 1.73 -3.75
N ASN A 83 -12.47 2.76 -4.17
CA ASN A 83 -12.24 3.11 -5.58
C ASN A 83 -11.31 2.13 -6.32
N TRP A 84 -10.62 1.24 -5.62
CA TRP A 84 -9.66 0.28 -6.18
C TRP A 84 -9.97 -1.18 -5.90
N ARG A 85 -11.07 -1.50 -5.18
CA ARG A 85 -11.40 -2.88 -4.80
C ARG A 85 -11.47 -3.83 -5.99
N ASP A 86 -12.16 -3.39 -7.04
CA ASP A 86 -12.47 -4.22 -8.21
C ASP A 86 -11.91 -3.61 -9.51
N THR A 87 -10.79 -2.87 -9.41
CA THR A 87 -10.14 -2.29 -10.59
C THR A 87 -8.88 -3.05 -10.99
N ASP A 88 -8.81 -3.38 -12.28
CA ASP A 88 -7.60 -3.89 -12.94
C ASP A 88 -6.71 -2.77 -13.48
N LEU A 89 -7.17 -1.52 -13.41
CA LEU A 89 -6.41 -0.34 -13.82
C LEU A 89 -5.17 -0.11 -12.93
N PHE A 90 -4.22 0.64 -13.46
CA PHE A 90 -2.98 0.99 -12.77
C PHE A 90 -3.27 1.98 -11.64
N ARG A 91 -2.87 1.67 -10.42
CA ARG A 91 -3.26 2.42 -9.21
C ARG A 91 -2.22 3.50 -8.91
N LEU A 92 -2.57 4.76 -9.12
CA LEU A 92 -1.70 5.90 -8.83
C LEU A 92 -2.20 6.70 -7.63
N PHE A 93 -1.39 6.80 -6.57
CA PHE A 93 -1.72 7.68 -5.44
C PHE A 93 -1.31 9.13 -5.75
N ILE A 94 -2.22 10.09 -5.61
CA ILE A 94 -2.01 11.51 -5.92
C ILE A 94 -2.00 12.32 -4.61
N SER A 95 -0.79 12.58 -4.10
CA SER A 95 -0.58 13.40 -2.92
C SER A 95 -0.57 14.88 -3.27
N HIS A 96 -1.37 15.67 -2.56
CA HIS A 96 -1.49 17.11 -2.73
C HIS A 96 -1.96 17.76 -1.42
N ILE A 97 -1.84 19.08 -1.33
CA ILE A 97 -2.42 19.84 -0.22
C ILE A 97 -3.89 20.15 -0.48
N SER A 98 -4.72 20.14 0.56
CA SER A 98 -6.19 20.18 0.42
C SER A 98 -6.72 21.37 -0.38
N LYS A 99 -6.06 22.53 -0.35
CA LYS A 99 -6.45 23.72 -1.12
C LYS A 99 -6.31 23.55 -2.65
N GLU A 100 -5.51 22.57 -3.09
CA GLU A 100 -5.20 22.31 -4.51
C GLU A 100 -5.97 21.11 -5.07
N LYS A 101 -7.02 20.67 -4.36
CA LYS A 101 -7.89 19.55 -4.71
C LYS A 101 -8.33 19.54 -6.17
N LEU A 102 -8.83 20.66 -6.68
CA LEU A 102 -9.31 20.76 -8.07
C LEU A 102 -8.23 20.40 -9.10
N LYS A 103 -6.96 20.72 -8.83
CA LYS A 103 -5.85 20.39 -9.73
C LYS A 103 -5.53 18.89 -9.69
N ALA A 104 -5.60 18.28 -8.50
CA ALA A 104 -5.38 16.85 -8.32
C ALA A 104 -6.50 16.02 -8.97
N THR A 105 -7.77 16.41 -8.77
CA THR A 105 -8.92 15.79 -9.44
C THR A 105 -8.81 15.90 -10.96
N ARG A 106 -8.46 17.08 -11.47
CA ARG A 106 -8.27 17.26 -12.91
C ARG A 106 -7.17 16.37 -13.48
N LEU A 107 -6.08 16.16 -12.72
CA LEU A 107 -5.03 15.24 -13.12
C LEU A 107 -5.52 13.79 -13.14
N LYS A 108 -6.27 13.35 -12.11
CA LYS A 108 -6.93 12.03 -12.06
C LYS A 108 -7.78 11.77 -13.31
N GLU A 109 -8.62 12.73 -13.69
CA GLU A 109 -9.45 12.62 -14.90
C GLU A 109 -8.61 12.49 -16.18
N CYS A 110 -7.54 13.28 -16.32
CA CYS A 110 -6.68 13.24 -17.50
C CYS A 110 -5.83 11.96 -17.60
N LEU A 111 -5.64 11.25 -16.48
CA LEU A 111 -4.90 9.98 -16.42
C LEU A 111 -5.77 8.77 -16.78
N ALA A 112 -7.10 8.86 -16.60
CA ALA A 112 -8.02 7.75 -16.85
C ALA A 112 -7.90 7.13 -18.25
N PRO A 113 -7.78 7.89 -19.36
CA PRO A 113 -7.61 7.33 -20.71
C PRO A 113 -6.33 6.51 -20.90
N TYR A 114 -5.36 6.61 -19.99
CA TYR A 114 -4.11 5.84 -20.03
C TYR A 114 -4.20 4.54 -19.20
N GLY A 115 -5.39 4.16 -18.74
CA GLY A 115 -5.59 3.01 -17.87
C GLY A 115 -5.07 3.24 -16.44
N ILE A 116 -4.94 4.50 -16.02
CA ILE A 116 -4.43 4.88 -14.70
C ILE A 116 -5.59 5.37 -13.83
N SER A 117 -5.90 4.62 -12.77
CA SER A 117 -6.87 4.96 -11.74
C SER A 117 -6.21 5.74 -10.61
N GLY A 118 -6.45 7.05 -10.58
CA GLY A 118 -5.93 7.95 -9.55
C GLY A 118 -6.73 7.91 -8.24
N PHE A 119 -6.05 7.73 -7.10
CA PHE A 119 -6.60 8.00 -5.77
C PHE A 119 -6.20 9.42 -5.35
N VAL A 120 -7.18 10.31 -5.19
CA VAL A 120 -6.95 11.71 -4.80
C VAL A 120 -7.22 11.82 -3.31
N ALA A 121 -6.14 11.90 -2.52
CA ALA A 121 -6.25 12.02 -1.07
C ALA A 121 -7.10 13.25 -0.70
N HIS A 122 -8.09 13.15 0.19
CA HIS A 122 -9.00 14.23 0.61
C HIS A 122 -10.18 14.58 -0.35
N GLU A 123 -10.42 13.85 -1.45
CA GLU A 123 -11.69 13.93 -2.20
C GLU A 123 -12.72 12.88 -1.78
N ASP A 124 -12.29 11.64 -1.58
CA ASP A 124 -13.17 10.51 -1.89
C ASP A 124 -14.04 9.99 -0.72
N ILE A 125 -14.00 10.52 0.53
CA ILE A 125 -14.83 9.99 1.66
C ILE A 125 -15.16 11.04 2.75
N HIS A 126 -16.39 10.96 3.32
CA HIS A 126 -16.98 11.80 4.38
C HIS A 126 -16.26 11.74 5.76
N PRO A 127 -16.42 12.74 6.64
CA PRO A 127 -15.56 12.96 7.81
C PRO A 127 -15.93 12.05 9.01
N THR A 128 -15.29 10.89 9.13
CA THR A 128 -15.13 10.13 10.38
C THR A 128 -13.80 9.34 10.35
N LEU A 129 -13.43 8.64 11.43
CA LEU A 129 -12.22 7.82 11.60
C LEU A 129 -11.85 6.92 10.40
N GLU A 130 -12.81 6.54 9.55
CA GLU A 130 -12.61 5.79 8.31
C GLU A 130 -11.67 6.49 7.30
N TRP A 131 -11.48 7.81 7.42
CA TRP A 131 -10.66 8.61 6.50
C TRP A 131 -9.18 8.19 6.46
N GLN A 132 -8.57 8.00 7.63
CA GLN A 132 -7.14 7.65 7.71
C GLN A 132 -6.90 6.21 7.23
N GLU A 133 -7.86 5.32 7.46
CA GLU A 133 -7.79 3.93 7.05
C GLU A 133 -7.76 3.77 5.53
N GLU A 134 -8.58 4.52 4.79
CA GLU A 134 -8.64 4.42 3.33
C GLU A 134 -7.40 5.04 2.66
N ILE A 135 -6.83 6.10 3.25
CA ILE A 135 -5.51 6.61 2.82
C ILE A 135 -4.43 5.55 3.05
N ILE A 136 -4.40 4.92 4.22
CA ILE A 136 -3.46 3.83 4.52
C ILE A 136 -3.66 2.68 3.53
N ARG A 137 -4.90 2.25 3.27
CA ARG A 137 -5.23 1.23 2.26
C ARG A 137 -4.70 1.61 0.88
N ALA A 138 -4.92 2.84 0.44
CA ALA A 138 -4.43 3.32 -0.84
C ALA A 138 -2.89 3.30 -0.89
N LEU A 139 -2.21 3.78 0.14
CA LEU A 139 -0.75 3.71 0.25
C LEU A 139 -0.22 2.26 0.21
N PHE A 140 -0.95 1.30 0.80
CA PHE A 140 -0.63 -0.13 0.74
C PHE A 140 -1.01 -0.82 -0.58
N HIS A 141 -1.76 -0.19 -1.48
CA HIS A 141 -2.24 -0.83 -2.71
C HIS A 141 -1.86 -0.08 -4.00
N MET A 142 -1.21 1.06 -3.88
CA MET A 142 -0.72 1.82 -5.03
C MET A 142 0.41 1.09 -5.77
N ASP A 143 0.39 1.20 -7.10
CA ASP A 143 1.46 0.75 -7.99
C ASP A 143 2.55 1.84 -8.12
N ALA A 144 2.15 3.12 -8.06
CA ALA A 144 3.05 4.27 -8.02
C ALA A 144 2.47 5.45 -7.23
N PHE A 145 3.30 6.46 -7.02
CA PHE A 145 2.97 7.66 -6.25
C PHE A 145 3.36 8.92 -7.00
N ILE A 146 2.51 9.95 -6.97
CA ILE A 146 2.84 11.30 -7.46
C ILE A 146 2.63 12.36 -6.37
N ALA A 147 3.66 13.18 -6.15
CA ALA A 147 3.64 14.33 -5.23
C ALA A 147 3.45 15.63 -6.01
N VAL A 148 2.38 16.37 -5.73
CA VAL A 148 2.07 17.64 -6.41
C VAL A 148 2.61 18.83 -5.60
N HIS A 149 3.83 19.26 -5.91
CA HIS A 149 4.58 20.29 -5.17
C HIS A 149 4.11 21.73 -5.49
N THR A 150 2.95 22.09 -4.96
CA THR A 150 2.42 23.46 -4.90
C THR A 150 2.87 24.20 -3.65
N PRO A 151 2.85 25.55 -3.58
CA PRO A 151 3.30 26.29 -2.42
C PRO A 151 2.64 25.87 -1.10
N GLY A 152 3.47 25.43 -0.14
CA GLY A 152 3.07 24.93 1.16
C GLY A 152 3.00 23.40 1.24
N PHE A 153 3.35 22.69 0.17
CA PHE A 153 3.30 21.23 0.13
C PHE A 153 4.32 20.59 1.07
N SER A 154 5.57 21.07 1.12
CA SER A 154 6.58 20.50 2.03
C SER A 154 6.29 20.76 3.51
N ASN A 155 5.44 21.74 3.82
CA ASN A 155 5.08 22.08 5.20
C ASN A 155 3.93 21.21 5.75
N SER A 156 3.24 20.46 4.90
CA SER A 156 2.14 19.59 5.34
C SER A 156 2.68 18.29 5.92
N VAL A 157 2.42 18.04 7.20
CA VAL A 157 2.84 16.82 7.90
C VAL A 157 2.32 15.57 7.19
N TRP A 158 1.08 15.60 6.71
CA TRP A 158 0.45 14.47 6.02
C TRP A 158 1.12 14.15 4.68
N THR A 159 1.39 15.15 3.84
CA THR A 159 2.05 14.90 2.54
C THR A 159 3.47 14.36 2.72
N GLN A 160 4.17 14.80 3.77
CA GLN A 160 5.49 14.27 4.12
C GLN A 160 5.42 12.81 4.60
N GLN A 161 4.40 12.45 5.39
CA GLN A 161 4.18 11.05 5.79
C GLN A 161 3.83 10.16 4.59
N GLU A 162 2.96 10.62 3.69
CA GLU A 162 2.61 9.91 2.46
C GLU A 162 3.85 9.66 1.57
N ILE A 163 4.69 10.68 1.36
CA ILE A 163 5.96 10.54 0.64
C ILE A 163 6.87 9.54 1.35
N GLY A 164 7.03 9.67 2.67
CA GLY A 164 7.85 8.76 3.46
C GLY A 164 7.40 7.31 3.32
N PHE A 165 6.09 7.08 3.33
CA PHE A 165 5.49 5.76 3.11
C PHE A 165 5.78 5.22 1.71
N ALA A 166 5.57 6.03 0.66
CA ALA A 166 5.83 5.63 -0.72
C ALA A 166 7.31 5.28 -0.96
N VAL A 167 8.22 6.09 -0.40
CA VAL A 167 9.66 5.83 -0.43
C VAL A 167 9.99 4.54 0.33
N GLY A 168 9.43 4.34 1.52
CA GLY A 168 9.62 3.13 2.32
C GLY A 168 9.08 1.86 1.64
N ARG A 169 8.01 2.00 0.85
CA ARG A 169 7.47 0.92 0.01
C ARG A 169 8.31 0.60 -1.23
N GLY A 170 9.20 1.50 -1.63
CA GLY A 170 10.02 1.33 -2.82
C GLY A 170 9.25 1.42 -4.14
N VAL A 171 8.06 2.01 -4.16
CA VAL A 171 7.32 2.25 -5.42
C VAL A 171 7.93 3.42 -6.20
N LYS A 172 7.57 3.53 -7.48
CA LYS A 172 7.93 4.70 -8.29
C LYS A 172 7.29 5.96 -7.71
N VAL A 173 8.13 6.93 -7.36
CA VAL A 173 7.70 8.27 -6.90
C VAL A 173 8.01 9.31 -7.99
N ILE A 174 6.98 10.03 -8.43
CA ILE A 174 7.07 11.15 -9.36
C ILE A 174 6.85 12.45 -8.59
N SER A 175 7.79 13.39 -8.66
CA SER A 175 7.62 14.73 -8.10
C SER A 175 7.19 15.69 -9.19
N LEU A 176 5.95 16.19 -9.12
CA LEU A 176 5.42 17.19 -10.03
C LEU A 176 5.62 18.60 -9.42
N LYS A 177 6.57 19.37 -9.97
CA LYS A 177 6.91 20.72 -9.50
C LYS A 177 5.86 21.73 -9.99
N MET A 178 5.09 22.31 -9.06
CA MET A 178 4.01 23.27 -9.29
C MET A 178 4.15 24.55 -8.44
N GLY A 179 5.36 25.12 -8.40
CA GLY A 179 5.66 26.34 -7.66
C GLY A 179 6.54 26.11 -6.43
N GLU A 180 6.80 24.85 -6.07
CA GLU A 180 7.73 24.46 -5.01
C GLU A 180 8.63 23.32 -5.49
N ASP A 181 9.88 23.29 -5.03
CA ASP A 181 10.82 22.19 -5.29
C ASP A 181 10.57 21.00 -4.35
N PRO A 182 10.79 19.75 -4.80
CA PRO A 182 10.77 18.60 -3.90
C PRO A 182 11.87 18.72 -2.85
N THR A 183 11.54 18.32 -1.62
CA THR A 183 12.45 18.33 -0.47
C THR A 183 12.70 16.91 0.05
N GLY A 184 13.66 16.74 0.95
CA GLY A 184 13.95 15.45 1.59
C GLY A 184 14.46 14.38 0.60
N PHE A 185 14.11 13.11 0.82
CA PHE A 185 14.67 11.98 0.06
C PHE A 185 14.33 11.99 -1.44
N ILE A 186 13.21 12.59 -1.82
CA ILE A 186 12.76 12.65 -3.23
C ILE A 186 13.45 13.78 -4.02
N SER A 187 14.11 14.73 -3.35
CA SER A 187 14.85 15.84 -3.99
C SER A 187 16.03 15.39 -4.85
N ARG A 188 16.52 14.15 -4.67
CA ARG A 188 17.66 13.59 -5.41
C ARG A 188 17.32 13.26 -6.87
N ARG A 189 16.03 13.13 -7.19
CA ARG A 189 15.55 12.81 -8.54
C ARG A 189 14.99 14.08 -9.19
N GLN A 190 15.18 14.21 -10.49
CA GLN A 190 14.66 15.36 -11.23
C GLN A 190 13.13 15.38 -11.18
N ALA A 191 12.57 16.50 -10.73
CA ALA A 191 11.13 16.72 -10.72
C ALA A 191 10.60 16.96 -12.15
N LEU A 192 9.39 16.49 -12.41
CA LEU A 192 8.61 16.82 -13.59
C LEU A 192 8.13 18.28 -13.47
N PRO A 193 8.62 19.21 -14.30
CA PRO A 193 8.25 20.62 -14.14
C PRO A 193 6.91 20.88 -14.85
N ARG A 194 5.97 21.49 -14.12
CA ARG A 194 4.66 21.85 -14.66
C ARG A 194 4.72 22.88 -15.79
N LEU A 195 5.53 23.93 -15.59
CA LEU A 195 5.68 25.07 -16.52
C LEU A 195 4.32 25.57 -17.06
N LYS A 196 4.22 25.74 -18.38
CA LYS A 196 3.01 26.18 -19.09
C LYS A 196 2.18 25.04 -19.70
N LYS A 197 2.49 23.78 -19.34
CA LYS A 197 1.79 22.60 -19.89
C LYS A 197 0.28 22.63 -19.54
N THR A 198 -0.47 21.63 -19.88
CA THR A 198 -1.87 21.41 -19.46
C THR A 198 -1.94 20.16 -18.60
N ALA A 199 -3.07 19.89 -17.94
CA ALA A 199 -3.24 18.63 -17.21
C ALA A 199 -3.14 17.41 -18.15
N VAL A 200 -3.59 17.56 -19.40
CA VAL A 200 -3.51 16.53 -20.44
C VAL A 200 -2.06 16.23 -20.82
N GLU A 201 -1.25 17.27 -21.05
CA GLU A 201 0.17 17.10 -21.36
C GLU A 201 0.93 16.50 -20.18
N ILE A 202 0.61 16.91 -18.95
CA ILE A 202 1.21 16.29 -17.74
C ILE A 202 0.81 14.83 -17.61
N ALA A 203 -0.47 14.48 -17.84
CA ALA A 203 -0.91 13.09 -17.79
C ALA A 203 -0.17 12.23 -18.82
N LYS A 204 0.05 12.75 -20.03
CA LYS A 204 0.87 12.08 -21.05
C LYS A 204 2.30 11.83 -20.58
N GLU A 205 2.96 12.82 -20.01
CA GLU A 205 4.34 12.66 -19.51
C GLU A 205 4.39 11.70 -18.31
N VAL A 206 3.38 11.70 -17.45
CA VAL A 206 3.27 10.71 -16.36
C VAL A 206 3.13 9.30 -16.92
N ASP A 207 2.29 9.10 -17.93
CA ASP A 207 2.15 7.80 -18.62
C ASP A 207 3.47 7.33 -19.24
N GLU A 208 4.19 8.23 -19.93
CA GLU A 208 5.51 7.93 -20.52
C GLU A 208 6.53 7.54 -19.45
N LEU A 209 6.61 8.30 -18.35
CA LEU A 209 7.51 8.01 -17.23
C LEU A 209 7.22 6.66 -16.57
N LEU A 210 5.93 6.29 -16.43
CA LEU A 210 5.53 5.02 -15.84
C LEU A 210 5.72 3.85 -16.83
N SER A 211 5.54 4.08 -18.13
CA SER A 211 5.72 3.06 -19.17
C SER A 211 7.19 2.70 -19.39
N GLN A 212 8.12 3.61 -19.07
CA GLN A 212 9.57 3.41 -19.23
C GLN A 212 10.27 2.94 -17.94
N ASP A 213 9.56 2.91 -16.81
CA ASP A 213 10.14 2.53 -15.52
C ASP A 213 9.98 1.03 -15.26
N ALA A 214 11.09 0.38 -14.88
CA ALA A 214 11.16 -1.06 -14.68
C ALA A 214 10.23 -1.57 -13.56
N LEU A 215 9.80 -0.73 -12.61
CA LEU A 215 8.88 -1.12 -11.54
C LEU A 215 7.41 -1.07 -11.98
N THR A 216 7.08 -0.29 -13.01
CA THR A 216 5.69 0.05 -13.35
C THR A 216 5.25 -0.38 -14.74
N ALA A 217 6.18 -0.55 -15.69
CA ALA A 217 5.87 -0.81 -17.11
C ALA A 217 4.97 -2.03 -17.33
N ASP A 218 5.29 -3.18 -16.72
CA ASP A 218 4.52 -4.43 -16.90
C ASP A 218 3.10 -4.31 -16.36
N ARG A 219 2.95 -3.69 -15.18
CA ARG A 219 1.66 -3.49 -14.52
C ARG A 219 0.78 -2.52 -15.30
N LEU A 220 1.37 -1.43 -15.82
CA LEU A 220 0.66 -0.44 -16.63
C LEU A 220 0.25 -1.00 -17.99
N THR A 221 1.10 -1.81 -18.62
CA THR A 221 0.75 -2.50 -19.87
C THR A 221 -0.46 -3.42 -19.68
N SER A 222 -0.45 -4.22 -18.60
CA SER A 222 -1.60 -5.07 -18.25
C SER A 222 -2.87 -4.25 -18.01
N ALA A 223 -2.77 -3.12 -17.29
CA ALA A 223 -3.91 -2.24 -17.04
C ALA A 223 -4.50 -1.62 -18.31
N LYS A 224 -3.65 -1.21 -19.25
CA LYS A 224 -4.08 -0.68 -20.56
C LYS A 224 -4.80 -1.74 -21.39
N ALA A 225 -4.35 -3.00 -21.35
CA ALA A 225 -5.00 -4.10 -22.04
C ALA A 225 -6.43 -4.36 -21.49
N SER A 226 -6.60 -4.33 -20.16
CA SER A 226 -7.91 -4.47 -19.52
C SER A 226 -8.89 -3.34 -19.89
N LEU A 227 -8.39 -2.11 -20.05
CA LEU A 227 -9.24 -0.98 -20.46
C LEU A 227 -9.82 -1.18 -21.87
N VAL A 228 -9.02 -1.70 -22.80
CA VAL A 228 -9.46 -1.95 -24.19
C VAL A 228 -10.50 -3.08 -24.25
N SER A 229 -10.35 -4.13 -23.44
CA SER A 229 -11.30 -5.25 -23.45
C SER A 229 -12.70 -4.87 -22.96
N ASP A 230 -12.82 -3.88 -22.07
CA ASP A 230 -14.12 -3.39 -21.60
C ASP A 230 -14.83 -2.51 -22.66
N ASP A 231 -14.07 -1.79 -23.49
CA ASP A 231 -14.61 -0.96 -24.58
C ASP A 231 -15.07 -1.80 -25.79
N ASP A 232 -14.57 -3.02 -25.94
CA ASP A 232 -14.88 -3.94 -27.06
C ASP A 232 -16.17 -4.76 -26.85
N ILE A 233 -16.90 -4.58 -25.74
CA ILE A 233 -18.21 -5.22 -25.53
C ILE A 233 -19.27 -4.49 -26.39
N PRO A 234 -19.80 -5.09 -27.46
CA PRO A 234 -20.82 -4.45 -28.28
C PRO A 234 -22.12 -4.28 -27.47
N PHE A 235 -22.78 -3.14 -27.63
CA PHE A 235 -24.14 -2.89 -27.12
C PHE A 235 -25.16 -3.91 -27.63
#